data_AF-A0A1T1CJX5-F1
#
_entry.id   AF-A0A1T1CJX5-F1
#
_cell.length_a   1.000
_cell.length_b   1.000
_cell.length_c   1.000
_cell.angle_alpha   90.00
_cell.angle_beta   90.00
_cell.angle_gamma   90.00
#
_symmetry.space_group_name_H-M   'P 1'
#
loop_
_entity.id
_entity.type
_entity.pdbx_description
1 polymer ?
#
loop_
_entity_poly.entity_id
_entity_poly.type
_entity_poly.pdbx_seq_one_letter_code
_entity_poly.pdbx_strand_id
1 'polypeptide(L)'
;MNNNQAGKFYWGIGLENETYLQFEESLIVSGAFIQEKIGFEKYSIDYRKCYKPESLAPILKKAFGSNKNYVVSRMINSHSLEKLDVNYQHKTLAADKPNLVATEVGALQPQPIENPEYLGQSIMELFLEDQPYNIQSMITQRNKTMGSVHFDGDSIEFVTKYFENRTITDSCKELKATKKLFLDKINESSVLKGKLNFPEYNNGLNMFMTNQENLVLFNNGTYHFHITLPSLTEHSRIVNYEKFEATHANAIYLLQWFEPFFIATLGSPDIMGVISDTYNLDQKFTLGSMRNAMSRYIGVGTYNKAMPKGKILTYKVEDFRKLLRFEKEDNIWWRDQIEATMEYELLSEVGLDFNQEKMYQSGFEFRSFDEFPEAYLNDVLFAIILICEHSLHLPDVQWGHDSVVWNNLVFKTLKNGYLTEINEAEKNEVLDLLQILNPTASNYTTLKSEFEAIIKLEDFFFKILAVLHDTYKDNNVCLDAMCGQKTNFPPKWDNFNQYQAEQHLQKITAFCEN
;
A
#
# COMPACT_ATOMS: atom_id res chain seq x y z
N MET A 1 40.26 -1.96 31.06
CA MET A 1 39.00 -2.38 30.40
C MET A 1 39.22 -2.18 28.91
N ASN A 2 39.31 -3.28 28.14
CA ASN A 2 39.61 -3.21 26.71
C ASN A 2 38.40 -2.63 25.96
N ASN A 3 38.57 -1.46 25.34
CA ASN A 3 37.62 -0.83 24.40
C ASN A 3 37.49 -1.67 23.13
N ASN A 4 36.74 -2.78 23.21
CA ASN A 4 36.46 -3.66 22.08
C ASN A 4 35.02 -3.45 21.57
N GLN A 5 34.71 -2.24 21.13
CA GLN A 5 33.66 -2.01 20.13
C GLN A 5 34.21 -1.05 19.07
N ALA A 6 35.02 -1.61 18.17
CA ALA A 6 35.36 -0.99 16.89
C ALA A 6 34.06 -0.66 16.13
N GLY A 7 34.03 0.45 15.40
CA GLY A 7 32.86 0.89 14.62
C GLY A 7 32.29 -0.25 13.76
N LYS A 8 30.96 -0.33 13.70
CA LYS A 8 30.23 -1.39 12.98
C LYS A 8 29.26 -0.78 11.98
N PHE A 9 29.09 -1.45 10.85
CA PHE A 9 28.00 -1.14 9.94
C PHE A 9 26.69 -1.69 10.48
N TYR A 10 25.66 -0.86 10.41
CA TYR A 10 24.28 -1.13 10.80
C TYR A 10 23.37 -0.90 9.59
N TRP A 11 22.44 -1.80 9.37
CA TRP A 11 21.33 -1.64 8.43
C TRP A 11 20.06 -2.23 9.05
N GLY A 12 18.92 -2.07 8.38
CA GLY A 12 17.71 -2.71 8.85
C GLY A 12 16.64 -2.87 7.78
N ILE A 13 15.86 -3.94 7.93
CA ILE A 13 14.68 -4.24 7.12
C ILE A 13 13.56 -4.64 8.06
N GLY A 14 12.49 -3.85 8.07
CA GLY A 14 11.24 -4.16 8.77
C GLY A 14 10.07 -4.10 7.79
N LEU A 15 9.09 -4.98 7.98
CA LEU A 15 7.92 -5.09 7.12
C LEU A 15 6.67 -4.89 7.97
N GLU A 16 5.74 -4.09 7.46
CA GLU A 16 4.37 -3.99 7.95
C GLU A 16 3.43 -4.43 6.81
N ASN A 17 2.42 -5.23 7.11
CA ASN A 17 1.34 -5.55 6.17
C ASN A 17 0.00 -5.32 6.86
N GLU A 18 -0.66 -4.24 6.46
CA GLU A 18 -2.05 -3.97 6.80
C GLU A 18 -2.93 -4.75 5.83
N THR A 19 -3.73 -5.69 6.33
CA THR A 19 -4.60 -6.53 5.50
C THR A 19 -5.92 -6.82 6.21
N TYR A 20 -6.75 -7.62 5.56
CA TYR A 20 -8.03 -8.06 6.06
C TYR A 20 -8.08 -9.59 6.04
N LEU A 21 -9.11 -10.17 6.65
CA LEU A 21 -9.43 -11.58 6.53
C LEU A 21 -10.68 -11.75 5.68
N GLN A 22 -10.72 -12.80 4.86
CA GLN A 22 -11.82 -13.10 3.96
C GLN A 22 -12.37 -14.50 4.28
N PHE A 23 -13.68 -14.66 4.33
CA PHE A 23 -14.29 -15.99 4.37
C PHE A 23 -14.10 -16.72 3.04
N GLU A 24 -13.80 -18.02 3.10
CA GLU A 24 -13.76 -18.88 1.91
C GLU A 24 -15.12 -18.91 1.19
N GLU A 25 -16.21 -18.90 1.96
CA GLU A 25 -17.56 -18.76 1.44
C GLU A 25 -17.88 -17.31 1.10
N SER A 26 -18.18 -17.07 -0.17
CA SER A 26 -18.68 -15.78 -0.65
C SER A 26 -20.20 -15.65 -0.47
N LEU A 27 -20.71 -14.43 -0.59
CA LEU A 27 -22.15 -14.16 -0.58
C LEU A 27 -22.67 -13.98 -2.00
N ILE A 28 -23.85 -14.54 -2.29
CA ILE A 28 -24.57 -14.29 -3.54
C ILE A 28 -25.60 -13.18 -3.29
N VAL A 29 -25.53 -12.11 -4.08
CA VAL A 29 -26.44 -10.96 -3.99
C VAL A 29 -26.99 -10.61 -5.37
N SER A 30 -28.17 -9.99 -5.42
CA SER A 30 -28.73 -9.51 -6.68
C SER A 30 -27.98 -8.27 -7.19
N GLY A 31 -28.02 -8.03 -8.49
CA GLY A 31 -27.52 -6.77 -9.07
C GLY A 31 -28.25 -5.55 -8.53
N ALA A 32 -29.54 -5.68 -8.20
CA ALA A 32 -30.30 -4.61 -7.54
C ALA A 32 -29.72 -4.27 -6.17
N PHE A 33 -29.33 -5.29 -5.40
CA PHE A 33 -28.65 -5.09 -4.12
C PHE A 33 -27.34 -4.32 -4.31
N ILE A 34 -26.49 -4.69 -5.28
CA ILE A 34 -25.24 -3.97 -5.54
C ILE A 34 -25.49 -2.51 -5.91
N GLN A 35 -26.48 -2.23 -6.76
CA GLN A 35 -26.83 -0.87 -7.18
C GLN A 35 -27.30 0.01 -6.01
N GLU A 36 -28.05 -0.56 -5.06
CA GLU A 36 -28.73 0.20 -4.00
C GLU A 36 -27.97 0.25 -2.67
N LYS A 37 -27.09 -0.73 -2.42
CA LYS A 37 -26.51 -0.97 -1.09
C LYS A 37 -25.04 -0.62 -0.97
N ILE A 38 -24.48 0.17 -1.90
CA ILE A 38 -23.17 0.78 -1.69
C ILE A 38 -23.20 1.70 -0.46
N GLY A 39 -22.41 1.33 0.55
CA GLY A 39 -22.30 2.01 1.83
C GLY A 39 -20.85 2.20 2.23
N PHE A 40 -20.63 2.31 3.54
CA PHE A 40 -19.32 2.50 4.14
C PHE A 40 -19.17 1.56 5.33
N GLU A 41 -17.93 1.31 5.71
CA GLU A 41 -17.62 0.55 6.92
C GLU A 41 -17.97 1.41 8.15
N LYS A 42 -18.73 0.86 9.10
CA LYS A 42 -19.38 1.62 10.19
C LYS A 42 -18.42 2.48 11.04
N TYR A 43 -17.19 2.02 11.21
CA TYR A 43 -16.18 2.60 12.08
C TYR A 43 -15.06 3.31 11.31
N SER A 44 -15.09 3.26 9.97
CA SER A 44 -14.14 3.91 9.07
C SER A 44 -14.72 5.16 8.40
N ILE A 45 -13.91 5.82 7.58
CA ILE A 45 -14.33 6.97 6.80
C ILE A 45 -15.26 6.55 5.65
N ASP A 46 -16.18 7.44 5.29
CA ASP A 46 -17.09 7.22 4.18
C ASP A 46 -16.39 7.51 2.84
N TYR A 47 -15.69 6.52 2.30
CA TYR A 47 -14.97 6.61 1.02
C TYR A 47 -15.87 6.91 -0.18
N ARG A 48 -17.20 6.75 -0.07
CA ARG A 48 -18.13 7.16 -1.14
C ARG A 48 -18.07 8.68 -1.38
N LYS A 49 -17.71 9.46 -0.36
CA LYS A 49 -17.56 10.92 -0.47
C LYS A 49 -16.34 11.34 -1.27
N CYS A 50 -15.43 10.42 -1.56
CA CYS A 50 -14.29 10.67 -2.43
C CYS A 50 -14.61 10.44 -3.92
N TYR A 51 -15.86 10.09 -4.24
CA TYR A 51 -16.37 10.03 -5.61
C TYR A 51 -17.25 11.25 -5.87
N LYS A 52 -17.17 11.81 -7.08
CA LYS A 52 -18.04 12.92 -7.48
C LYS A 52 -19.51 12.49 -7.38
N PRO A 53 -20.43 13.37 -6.96
CA PRO A 53 -21.85 13.06 -6.91
C PRO A 53 -22.36 12.46 -8.22
N GLU A 54 -23.20 11.44 -8.13
CA GLU A 54 -23.83 10.74 -9.28
C GLU A 54 -22.88 9.95 -10.20
N SER A 55 -21.57 9.92 -9.93
CA SER A 55 -20.60 9.18 -10.77
C SER A 55 -20.76 7.65 -10.71
N LEU A 56 -21.13 7.09 -9.55
CA LEU A 56 -21.18 5.64 -9.34
C LEU A 56 -22.45 4.98 -9.92
N ALA A 57 -23.60 5.64 -9.85
CA ALA A 57 -24.87 5.00 -10.18
C ALA A 57 -24.97 4.50 -11.65
N PRO A 58 -24.50 5.26 -12.67
CA PRO A 58 -24.48 4.79 -14.06
C PRO A 58 -23.59 3.56 -14.26
N ILE A 59 -22.42 3.55 -13.60
CA ILE A 59 -21.43 2.46 -13.65
C ILE A 59 -22.04 1.17 -13.10
N LEU A 60 -22.59 1.23 -11.89
CA LEU A 60 -23.18 0.08 -11.21
C LEU A 60 -24.38 -0.49 -11.97
N LYS A 61 -25.26 0.39 -12.48
CA LYS A 61 -26.43 -0.02 -13.26
C LYS A 61 -26.03 -0.71 -14.57
N LYS A 62 -24.93 -0.29 -15.19
CA LYS A 62 -24.44 -0.88 -16.44
C LYS A 62 -23.82 -2.26 -16.20
N ALA A 63 -23.00 -2.41 -15.16
CA ALA A 63 -22.32 -3.66 -14.85
C ALA A 63 -23.26 -4.71 -14.26
N PHE A 64 -24.09 -4.33 -13.29
CA PHE A 64 -24.80 -5.28 -12.43
C PHE A 64 -26.29 -5.31 -12.75
N GLY A 65 -26.71 -6.07 -13.76
CA GLY A 65 -28.13 -6.19 -14.12
C GLY A 65 -29.03 -6.61 -12.94
N SER A 66 -30.12 -5.88 -12.69
CA SER A 66 -30.93 -5.99 -11.46
C SER A 66 -31.54 -7.38 -11.21
N ASN A 67 -31.78 -8.15 -12.27
CA ASN A 67 -32.37 -9.50 -12.21
C ASN A 67 -31.32 -10.63 -12.24
N LYS A 68 -30.04 -10.30 -12.10
CA LYS A 68 -28.93 -11.26 -12.07
C LYS A 68 -28.32 -11.34 -10.66
N ASN A 69 -27.65 -12.45 -10.38
CA ASN A 69 -26.93 -12.66 -9.13
C ASN A 69 -25.43 -12.63 -9.35
N TYR A 70 -24.72 -12.07 -8.36
CA TYR A 70 -23.28 -11.85 -8.36
C TYR A 70 -22.69 -12.29 -7.04
N VAL A 71 -21.39 -12.60 -7.09
CA VAL A 71 -20.60 -12.99 -5.93
C VAL A 71 -19.94 -11.75 -5.32
N VAL A 72 -20.10 -11.58 -4.00
CA VAL A 72 -19.41 -10.55 -3.22
C VAL A 72 -18.65 -11.20 -2.06
N SER A 73 -17.48 -10.66 -1.73
CA SER A 73 -16.65 -11.16 -0.64
C SER A 73 -17.25 -10.82 0.73
N ARG A 74 -17.03 -11.71 1.69
CA ARG A 74 -17.34 -11.49 3.10
C ARG A 74 -16.04 -11.30 3.85
N MET A 75 -15.91 -10.14 4.49
CA MET A 75 -14.64 -9.67 5.05
C MET A 75 -14.72 -9.47 6.57
N ILE A 76 -13.61 -9.77 7.24
CA ILE A 76 -13.34 -9.50 8.65
C ILE A 76 -12.20 -8.48 8.71
N ASN A 77 -12.45 -7.38 9.39
CA ASN A 77 -11.51 -6.30 9.61
C ASN A 77 -11.16 -6.20 11.10
N SER A 78 -10.27 -5.31 11.52
CA SER A 78 -9.92 -5.15 12.94
C SER A 78 -11.14 -4.85 13.81
N HIS A 79 -12.03 -3.98 13.33
CA HIS A 79 -13.26 -3.61 14.01
C HIS A 79 -14.21 -4.80 14.18
N SER A 80 -14.24 -5.72 13.21
CA SER A 80 -14.99 -6.97 13.33
C SER A 80 -14.49 -7.77 14.54
N LEU A 81 -13.17 -7.91 14.67
CA LEU A 81 -12.54 -8.67 15.74
C LEU A 81 -12.71 -8.01 17.12
N GLU A 82 -12.65 -6.67 17.21
CA GLU A 82 -12.68 -5.93 18.48
C GLU A 82 -14.06 -5.46 18.94
N LYS A 83 -14.99 -5.23 18.00
CA LYS A 83 -16.26 -4.54 18.28
C LYS A 83 -17.48 -5.43 18.13
N LEU A 84 -17.34 -6.61 17.52
CA LEU A 84 -18.44 -7.55 17.35
C LEU A 84 -18.27 -8.77 18.24
N ASP A 85 -19.39 -9.35 18.66
CA ASP A 85 -19.42 -10.71 19.20
C ASP A 85 -19.53 -11.75 18.06
N VAL A 86 -19.58 -13.02 18.44
CA VAL A 86 -19.66 -14.15 17.49
C VAL A 86 -20.99 -14.24 16.71
N ASN A 87 -22.01 -13.49 17.12
CA ASN A 87 -23.26 -13.32 16.37
C ASN A 87 -23.26 -12.04 15.53
N TYR A 88 -22.10 -11.39 15.40
CA TYR A 88 -21.90 -10.12 14.71
C TYR A 88 -22.70 -8.96 15.29
N GLN A 89 -23.09 -9.05 16.57
CA GLN A 89 -23.70 -7.94 17.27
C GLN A 89 -22.63 -6.95 17.67
N HIS A 90 -22.89 -5.67 17.42
CA HIS A 90 -21.97 -4.61 17.83
C HIS A 90 -22.01 -4.43 19.34
N LYS A 91 -20.85 -4.17 19.96
CA LYS A 91 -20.77 -3.78 21.38
C LYS A 91 -21.60 -2.56 21.72
N THR A 92 -21.71 -1.62 20.78
CA THR A 92 -22.46 -0.37 20.93
C THR A 92 -23.38 -0.14 19.74
N LEU A 93 -24.59 0.33 20.01
CA LEU A 93 -25.53 0.77 18.99
C LEU A 93 -25.04 2.07 18.34
N ALA A 94 -25.43 2.29 17.08
CA ALA A 94 -25.23 3.57 16.44
C ALA A 94 -26.04 4.62 17.22
N ALA A 95 -25.41 5.74 17.60
CA ALA A 95 -26.12 6.82 18.26
C ALA A 95 -27.02 7.51 17.23
N ASP A 96 -28.30 7.11 17.16
CA ASP A 96 -29.33 7.89 16.48
C ASP A 96 -29.56 9.17 17.29
N LYS A 97 -28.75 10.19 16.97
CA LYS A 97 -28.53 11.46 17.67
C LYS A 97 -27.55 11.33 18.84
N PRO A 98 -26.63 12.31 19.00
CA PRO A 98 -25.66 12.22 20.06
C PRO A 98 -26.34 12.50 21.40
N ASN A 99 -26.37 11.50 22.28
CA ASN A 99 -26.51 11.70 23.72
C ASN A 99 -25.23 12.42 24.20
N LEU A 100 -25.17 13.72 23.94
CA LEU A 100 -24.03 14.57 24.23
C LEU A 100 -23.95 14.76 25.75
N VAL A 101 -22.88 14.26 26.37
CA VAL A 101 -22.56 14.55 27.77
C VAL A 101 -21.38 15.50 27.79
N ALA A 102 -21.46 16.54 28.63
CA ALA A 102 -20.36 17.48 28.84
C ALA A 102 -19.19 16.74 29.49
N THR A 103 -18.04 16.71 28.81
CA THR A 103 -16.78 16.30 29.45
C THR A 103 -16.27 17.42 30.35
N GLU A 104 -15.39 17.09 31.31
CA GLU A 104 -14.74 18.08 32.20
C GLU A 104 -13.99 19.20 31.45
N VAL A 105 -13.78 19.03 30.14
CA VAL A 105 -13.10 19.95 29.22
C VAL A 105 -14.06 20.67 28.25
N GLY A 106 -15.38 20.53 28.42
CA GLY A 106 -16.40 21.23 27.62
C GLY A 106 -16.67 20.65 26.23
N ALA A 107 -16.00 19.57 25.83
CA ALA A 107 -16.31 18.85 24.59
C ALA A 107 -17.51 17.92 24.82
N LEU A 108 -18.55 18.05 23.99
CA LEU A 108 -19.70 17.15 24.01
C LEU A 108 -19.34 15.87 23.26
N GLN A 109 -19.31 14.72 23.93
CA GLN A 109 -19.14 13.42 23.27
C GLN A 109 -20.44 12.60 23.34
N PRO A 110 -20.83 11.90 22.26
CA PRO A 110 -21.93 10.96 22.31
C PRO A 110 -21.60 9.82 23.28
N GLN A 111 -22.47 9.59 24.27
CA GLN A 111 -22.43 8.38 25.09
C GLN A 111 -22.73 7.16 24.22
N PRO A 112 -21.85 6.15 24.19
CA PRO A 112 -22.15 4.90 23.50
C PRO A 112 -23.29 4.19 24.22
N ILE A 113 -24.36 3.86 23.50
CA ILE A 113 -25.43 3.01 24.03
C ILE A 113 -24.96 1.57 23.87
N GLU A 114 -24.82 0.83 24.97
CA GLU A 114 -24.51 -0.60 24.93
C GLU A 114 -25.62 -1.35 24.18
N ASN A 115 -25.22 -2.29 23.33
CA ASN A 115 -26.18 -3.12 22.63
C ASN A 115 -26.63 -4.28 23.54
N PRO A 116 -27.91 -4.37 23.93
CA PRO A 116 -28.39 -5.46 24.78
C PRO A 116 -28.29 -6.84 24.12
N GLU A 117 -28.13 -6.91 22.79
CA GLU A 117 -27.95 -8.17 22.05
C GLU A 117 -26.48 -8.64 22.03
N TYR A 118 -25.53 -7.79 22.45
CA TYR A 118 -24.12 -8.15 22.52
C TYR A 118 -23.86 -9.15 23.65
N LEU A 119 -23.20 -10.25 23.34
CA LEU A 119 -22.94 -11.36 24.28
C LEU A 119 -21.88 -11.08 25.37
N GLY A 120 -21.39 -9.84 25.46
CA GLY A 120 -20.47 -9.39 26.51
C GLY A 120 -18.98 -9.52 26.16
N GLN A 121 -18.60 -10.41 25.24
CA GLN A 121 -17.22 -10.57 24.74
C GLN A 121 -17.15 -10.39 23.22
N SER A 122 -16.06 -9.78 22.76
CA SER A 122 -15.76 -9.65 21.33
C SER A 122 -15.21 -10.96 20.76
N ILE A 123 -15.21 -11.08 19.43
CA ILE A 123 -14.60 -12.22 18.72
C ILE A 123 -13.13 -12.40 19.15
N MET A 124 -12.36 -11.32 19.26
CA MET A 124 -10.96 -11.40 19.68
C MET A 124 -10.80 -11.78 21.16
N GLU A 125 -11.64 -11.25 22.06
CA GLU A 125 -11.60 -11.64 23.48
C GLU A 125 -11.91 -13.13 23.65
N LEU A 126 -12.95 -13.63 22.96
CA LEU A 126 -13.31 -15.04 23.00
C LEU A 126 -12.24 -15.92 22.35
N PHE A 127 -11.66 -15.48 21.22
CA PHE A 127 -10.56 -16.20 20.58
C PHE A 127 -9.38 -16.39 21.54
N LEU A 128 -8.99 -15.35 22.27
CA LEU A 128 -7.79 -15.36 23.10
C LEU A 128 -7.94 -16.08 24.45
N GLU A 129 -9.17 -16.32 24.91
CA GLU A 129 -9.46 -16.92 26.23
C GLU A 129 -8.78 -18.29 26.41
N ASP A 130 -8.86 -19.15 25.39
CA ASP A 130 -8.29 -20.50 25.41
C ASP A 130 -6.90 -20.61 24.74
N GLN A 131 -6.32 -19.48 24.32
CA GLN A 131 -5.06 -19.50 23.58
C GLN A 131 -3.85 -19.51 24.52
N PRO A 132 -2.78 -20.24 24.18
CA PRO A 132 -1.56 -20.22 24.97
C PRO A 132 -0.89 -18.84 24.93
N TYR A 133 -0.05 -18.57 25.94
CA TYR A 133 0.56 -17.26 26.15
C TYR A 133 1.25 -16.70 24.91
N ASN A 134 1.94 -17.54 24.13
CA ASN A 134 2.65 -17.11 22.92
C ASN A 134 1.71 -16.52 21.84
N ILE A 135 0.47 -17.01 21.73
CA ILE A 135 -0.54 -16.45 20.83
C ILE A 135 -1.13 -15.17 21.42
N GLN A 136 -1.43 -15.17 22.73
CA GLN A 136 -1.90 -13.95 23.39
C GLN A 136 -0.87 -12.81 23.38
N SER A 137 0.43 -13.12 23.42
CA SER A 137 1.52 -12.13 23.35
C SER A 137 1.80 -11.64 21.94
N MET A 138 1.31 -12.34 20.92
CA MET A 138 1.44 -11.95 19.52
C MET A 138 0.55 -10.74 19.19
N ILE A 139 -0.62 -10.65 19.83
CA ILE A 139 -1.56 -9.54 19.65
C ILE A 139 -1.17 -8.39 20.58
N THR A 140 -1.10 -7.17 20.03
CA THR A 140 -0.90 -5.97 20.84
C THR A 140 -2.14 -5.67 21.68
N GLN A 141 -1.95 -5.54 22.99
CA GLN A 141 -2.99 -5.26 23.99
C GLN A 141 -2.57 -4.04 24.82
N ARG A 142 -3.50 -3.42 25.56
CA ARG A 142 -3.19 -2.25 26.43
C ARG A 142 -2.02 -2.49 27.39
N ASN A 143 -1.87 -3.73 27.88
CA ASN A 143 -0.81 -4.17 28.78
C ASN A 143 0.36 -4.88 28.05
N LYS A 144 0.27 -5.07 26.73
CA LYS A 144 1.26 -5.74 25.88
C LYS A 144 1.46 -4.94 24.59
N THR A 145 2.31 -3.93 24.64
CA THR A 145 2.48 -2.96 23.54
C THR A 145 3.43 -3.41 22.43
N MET A 146 3.93 -4.64 22.49
CA MET A 146 5.01 -5.15 21.63
C MET A 146 4.61 -6.40 20.84
N GLY A 147 3.32 -6.59 20.54
CA GLY A 147 2.86 -7.67 19.66
C GLY A 147 3.42 -7.54 18.24
N SER A 148 3.26 -8.59 17.44
CA SER A 148 3.53 -8.60 15.99
C SER A 148 2.24 -8.51 15.16
N VAL A 149 1.08 -8.46 15.82
CA VAL A 149 -0.23 -8.21 15.21
C VAL A 149 -0.88 -7.04 15.95
N HIS A 150 -1.25 -6.03 15.18
CA HIS A 150 -1.90 -4.81 15.65
C HIS A 150 -3.24 -4.63 14.96
N PHE A 151 -4.11 -3.89 15.62
CA PHE A 151 -5.37 -3.42 15.06
C PHE A 151 -5.25 -1.92 14.89
N ASP A 152 -4.92 -1.50 13.67
CA ASP A 152 -4.73 -0.09 13.32
C ASP A 152 -5.83 0.35 12.35
N GLY A 153 -6.63 1.34 12.75
CA GLY A 153 -7.83 1.73 12.01
C GLY A 153 -8.72 0.51 11.73
N ASP A 154 -9.09 0.33 10.47
CA ASP A 154 -9.90 -0.77 9.97
C ASP A 154 -9.10 -2.03 9.62
N SER A 155 -7.76 -1.97 9.53
CA SER A 155 -6.94 -3.10 9.07
C SER A 155 -6.37 -3.95 10.22
N ILE A 156 -6.02 -5.19 9.90
CA ILE A 156 -5.20 -6.05 10.75
C ILE A 156 -3.76 -5.91 10.27
N GLU A 157 -2.90 -5.34 11.10
CA GLU A 157 -1.52 -5.03 10.76
C GLU A 157 -0.57 -6.09 11.31
N PHE A 158 0.19 -6.73 10.43
CA PHE A 158 1.23 -7.70 10.77
C PHE A 158 2.59 -7.04 10.62
N VAL A 159 3.42 -7.10 11.67
CA VAL A 159 4.73 -6.45 11.68
C VAL A 159 5.85 -7.40 12.07
N THR A 160 7.00 -7.27 11.41
CA THR A 160 8.24 -7.91 11.84
C THR A 160 8.78 -7.24 13.12
N LYS A 161 9.25 -8.03 14.08
CA LYS A 161 9.83 -7.57 15.34
C LYS A 161 11.33 -7.36 15.26
N TYR A 162 12.03 -8.13 14.43
CA TYR A 162 13.47 -7.99 14.24
C TYR A 162 13.76 -7.03 13.09
N PHE A 163 14.67 -6.08 13.32
CA PHE A 163 14.99 -5.02 12.36
C PHE A 163 16.48 -4.91 12.04
N GLU A 164 17.31 -4.83 13.09
CA GLU A 164 18.75 -4.63 12.97
C GLU A 164 19.45 -5.77 12.21
N ASN A 165 20.23 -5.40 11.19
CA ASN A 165 21.06 -6.26 10.36
C ASN A 165 20.30 -7.46 9.77
N ARG A 166 19.00 -7.28 9.53
CA ARG A 166 18.15 -8.29 8.90
C ARG A 166 18.38 -8.34 7.40
N THR A 167 18.13 -9.52 6.85
CA THR A 167 18.11 -9.73 5.40
C THR A 167 16.67 -9.74 4.90
N ILE A 168 16.48 -9.49 3.60
CA ILE A 168 15.18 -9.63 2.92
C ILE A 168 14.58 -11.00 3.23
N THR A 169 15.39 -12.06 3.09
CA THR A 169 14.95 -13.44 3.32
C THR A 169 14.43 -13.63 4.74
N ASP A 170 15.11 -13.08 5.73
CA ASP A 170 14.73 -13.24 7.14
C ASP A 170 13.45 -12.48 7.47
N SER A 171 13.33 -11.22 7.02
CA SER A 171 12.16 -10.39 7.28
C SER A 171 10.91 -10.94 6.57
N CYS A 172 11.04 -11.41 5.33
CA CYS A 172 9.95 -12.09 4.60
C CYS A 172 9.48 -13.36 5.32
N LYS A 173 10.41 -14.21 5.77
CA LYS A 173 10.08 -15.44 6.50
C LYS A 173 9.35 -15.16 7.81
N GLU A 174 9.79 -14.14 8.55
CA GLU A 174 9.17 -13.72 9.79
C GLU A 174 7.74 -13.22 9.60
N LEU A 175 7.51 -12.33 8.63
CA LEU A 175 6.16 -11.82 8.33
C LEU A 175 5.23 -12.97 7.95
N LYS A 176 5.66 -13.83 7.02
CA LYS A 176 4.90 -14.99 6.56
C LYS A 176 4.58 -15.97 7.70
N ALA A 177 5.55 -16.24 8.58
CA ALA A 177 5.35 -17.12 9.72
C ALA A 177 4.31 -16.54 10.69
N THR A 178 4.37 -15.23 10.98
CA THR A 178 3.41 -14.55 11.85
C THR A 178 2.00 -14.58 11.26
N LYS A 179 1.84 -14.18 9.99
CA LYS A 179 0.56 -14.21 9.29
C LYS A 179 -0.05 -15.61 9.29
N LYS A 180 0.75 -16.62 8.93
CA LYS A 180 0.32 -18.01 8.94
C LYS A 180 -0.10 -18.49 10.32
N LEU A 181 0.70 -18.20 11.36
CA LEU A 181 0.39 -18.61 12.73
C LEU A 181 -0.93 -18.01 13.22
N PHE A 182 -1.17 -16.72 12.96
CA PHE A 182 -2.43 -16.06 13.31
C PHE A 182 -3.62 -16.70 12.57
N LEU A 183 -3.51 -16.86 11.26
CA LEU A 183 -4.58 -17.42 10.43
C LEU A 183 -4.90 -18.88 10.80
N ASP A 184 -3.88 -19.70 11.02
CA ASP A 184 -4.07 -21.09 11.43
C ASP A 184 -4.78 -21.14 12.79
N LYS A 185 -4.35 -20.33 13.77
CA LYS A 185 -4.91 -20.37 15.13
C LYS A 185 -6.35 -19.84 15.21
N ILE A 186 -6.67 -18.76 14.49
CA ILE A 186 -8.04 -18.25 14.47
C ILE A 186 -8.99 -19.27 13.82
N ASN A 187 -8.56 -19.95 12.74
CA ASN A 187 -9.35 -21.01 12.12
C ASN A 187 -9.46 -22.27 13.00
N GLU A 188 -8.37 -22.73 13.61
CA GLU A 188 -8.36 -23.87 14.53
C GLU A 188 -9.29 -23.65 15.73
N SER A 189 -9.37 -22.42 16.25
CA SER A 189 -10.26 -22.07 17.37
C SER A 189 -11.74 -22.19 17.03
N SER A 190 -12.10 -22.12 15.74
CA SER A 190 -13.48 -22.10 15.27
C SER A 190 -14.36 -21.02 15.95
N VAL A 191 -13.74 -19.93 16.41
CA VAL A 191 -14.43 -18.78 17.02
C VAL A 191 -15.44 -18.13 16.05
N LEU A 192 -15.15 -18.23 14.76
CA LEU A 192 -16.04 -17.82 13.67
C LEU A 192 -16.58 -19.05 12.92
N LYS A 193 -17.83 -18.96 12.49
CA LYS A 193 -18.45 -19.98 11.61
C LYS A 193 -17.94 -19.78 10.18
N GLY A 194 -17.09 -20.69 9.73
CA GLY A 194 -16.50 -20.68 8.38
C GLY A 194 -14.99 -20.47 8.43
N LYS A 195 -14.31 -20.86 7.36
CA LYS A 195 -12.86 -20.76 7.24
C LYS A 195 -12.46 -19.40 6.68
N LEU A 196 -11.44 -18.80 7.27
CA LEU A 196 -10.84 -17.53 6.87
C LEU A 196 -9.55 -17.77 6.08
N ASN A 197 -9.28 -16.89 5.12
CA ASN A 197 -8.03 -16.77 4.37
C ASN A 197 -7.63 -15.29 4.28
N PHE A 198 -6.38 -15.01 3.90
CA PHE A 198 -6.03 -13.67 3.42
C PHE A 198 -6.57 -13.48 1.99
N PRO A 199 -7.00 -12.26 1.60
CA PRO A 199 -7.42 -11.98 0.24
C PRO A 199 -6.30 -12.26 -0.76
N GLU A 200 -6.63 -12.89 -1.89
CA GLU A 200 -5.66 -13.10 -2.98
C GLU A 200 -5.45 -11.83 -3.82
N TYR A 201 -6.42 -10.91 -3.81
CA TYR A 201 -6.41 -9.63 -4.49
C TYR A 201 -7.47 -8.68 -3.90
N ASN A 202 -7.44 -7.40 -4.30
CA ASN A 202 -8.48 -6.45 -3.93
C ASN A 202 -9.82 -6.81 -4.62
N ASN A 203 -10.81 -7.23 -3.84
CA ASN A 203 -12.10 -7.65 -4.38
C ASN A 203 -12.94 -6.50 -4.99
N GLY A 204 -12.68 -5.24 -4.66
CA GLY A 204 -13.41 -4.05 -5.12
C GLY A 204 -14.80 -3.84 -4.49
N LEU A 205 -15.58 -4.90 -4.29
CA LEU A 205 -16.89 -4.89 -3.64
C LEU A 205 -16.91 -5.88 -2.48
N ASN A 206 -17.03 -5.38 -1.25
CA ASN A 206 -16.84 -6.19 -0.05
C ASN A 206 -17.96 -5.96 0.96
N MET A 207 -18.43 -7.04 1.60
CA MET A 207 -19.30 -6.96 2.76
C MET A 207 -18.49 -7.22 4.02
N PHE A 208 -18.24 -6.20 4.83
CA PHE A 208 -17.62 -6.38 6.15
C PHE A 208 -18.66 -6.87 7.16
N MET A 209 -18.26 -7.74 8.08
CA MET A 209 -19.20 -8.24 9.09
C MET A 209 -19.68 -7.16 10.07
N THR A 210 -18.97 -6.03 10.14
CA THR A 210 -19.40 -4.81 10.85
C THR A 210 -20.52 -4.03 10.13
N ASN A 211 -20.81 -4.34 8.88
CA ASN A 211 -21.94 -3.77 8.15
C ASN A 211 -22.46 -4.76 7.10
N GLN A 212 -23.34 -5.66 7.54
CA GLN A 212 -23.92 -6.70 6.68
C GLN A 212 -25.06 -6.18 5.78
N GLU A 213 -25.47 -4.92 5.92
CA GLU A 213 -26.52 -4.31 5.11
C GLU A 213 -25.99 -3.61 3.86
N ASN A 214 -24.68 -3.36 3.80
CA ASN A 214 -24.04 -2.60 2.74
C ASN A 214 -22.83 -3.31 2.13
N LEU A 215 -22.49 -2.89 0.91
CA LEU A 215 -21.22 -3.19 0.26
C LEU A 215 -20.32 -1.96 0.38
N VAL A 216 -19.08 -2.19 0.78
CA VAL A 216 -18.07 -1.17 0.98
C VAL A 216 -17.13 -1.15 -0.22
N LEU A 217 -16.86 0.07 -0.68
CA LEU A 217 -15.80 0.37 -1.65
C LEU A 217 -14.52 0.72 -0.88
N PHE A 218 -13.37 0.59 -1.53
CA PHE A 218 -12.10 1.06 -0.99
C PHE A 218 -11.60 0.29 0.24
N ASN A 219 -11.05 -0.89 -0.01
CA ASN A 219 -10.43 -1.75 1.00
C ASN A 219 -9.22 -2.50 0.41
N ASN A 220 -8.13 -1.77 0.22
CA ASN A 220 -6.87 -2.33 -0.19
C ASN A 220 -6.02 -2.56 1.05
N GLY A 221 -5.50 -3.79 1.21
CA GLY A 221 -4.34 -3.97 2.07
C GLY A 221 -3.16 -3.15 1.55
N THR A 222 -2.12 -3.02 2.37
CA THR A 222 -0.88 -2.34 2.01
C THR A 222 0.32 -3.06 2.59
N TYR A 223 1.48 -2.82 1.98
CA TYR A 223 2.77 -3.07 2.59
C TYR A 223 3.47 -1.76 2.90
N HIS A 224 4.06 -1.68 4.09
CA HIS A 224 5.06 -0.67 4.40
C HIS A 224 6.42 -1.32 4.60
N PHE A 225 7.46 -0.70 4.03
CA PHE A 225 8.84 -1.18 4.11
C PHE A 225 9.70 -0.20 4.87
N HIS A 226 10.20 -0.64 6.01
CA HIS A 226 11.17 0.10 6.80
C HIS A 226 12.59 -0.32 6.39
N ILE A 227 13.38 0.63 5.92
CA ILE A 227 14.72 0.38 5.40
C ILE A 227 15.69 1.37 6.02
N THR A 228 16.78 0.83 6.57
CA THR A 228 17.99 1.59 6.88
C THR A 228 19.13 1.05 6.03
N LEU A 229 19.73 1.90 5.20
CA LEU A 229 20.90 1.54 4.39
C LEU A 229 22.16 1.43 5.25
N PRO A 230 23.16 0.63 4.82
CA PRO A 230 24.39 0.40 5.58
C PRO A 230 25.07 1.69 6.07
N SER A 231 25.08 1.87 7.38
CA SER A 231 25.49 3.10 8.06
C SER A 231 26.48 2.80 9.17
N LEU A 232 27.57 3.55 9.24
CA LEU A 232 28.57 3.37 10.30
C LEU A 232 28.04 3.88 11.63
N THR A 233 28.12 3.03 12.66
CA THR A 233 27.73 3.37 14.03
C THR A 233 28.87 3.13 15.02
N GLU A 234 28.87 3.93 16.09
CA GLU A 234 29.75 3.78 17.24
C GLU A 234 28.92 4.01 18.52
N HIS A 235 29.02 3.11 19.50
CA HIS A 235 28.20 3.16 20.73
C HIS A 235 26.68 3.29 20.44
N SER A 236 26.19 2.56 19.44
CA SER A 236 24.78 2.59 18.99
C SER A 236 24.31 3.97 18.53
N ARG A 237 25.20 4.79 17.98
CA ARG A 237 24.87 6.07 17.37
C ARG A 237 25.49 6.17 15.99
N ILE A 238 24.76 6.78 15.07
CA ILE A 238 25.26 7.12 13.74
C ILE A 238 26.47 8.05 13.87
N VAL A 239 27.59 7.68 13.25
CA VAL A 239 28.85 8.44 13.35
C VAL A 239 28.78 9.75 12.55
N ASN A 240 28.22 9.70 11.34
CA ASN A 240 28.04 10.87 10.48
C ASN A 240 26.56 10.99 10.09
N TYR A 241 25.84 11.79 10.87
CA TYR A 241 24.39 11.95 10.71
C TYR A 241 24.02 12.74 9.45
N GLU A 242 24.80 13.75 9.06
CA GLU A 242 24.58 14.50 7.81
C GLU A 242 24.68 13.57 6.60
N LYS A 243 25.70 12.71 6.56
CA LYS A 243 25.83 11.70 5.49
C LYS A 243 24.69 10.70 5.53
N PHE A 244 24.29 10.23 6.72
CA PHE A 244 23.16 9.32 6.88
C PHE A 244 21.88 9.92 6.28
N GLU A 245 21.56 11.16 6.66
CA GLU A 245 20.38 11.87 6.17
C GLU A 245 20.42 12.07 4.66
N ALA A 246 21.54 12.56 4.13
CA ALA A 246 21.72 12.78 2.70
C ALA A 246 21.58 11.47 1.90
N THR A 247 22.17 10.37 2.39
CA THR A 247 22.12 9.05 1.74
C THR A 247 20.69 8.54 1.65
N HIS A 248 19.95 8.56 2.76
CA HIS A 248 18.57 8.06 2.79
C HIS A 248 17.61 8.96 1.99
N ALA A 249 17.78 10.28 2.08
CA ALA A 249 16.95 11.20 1.31
C ALA A 249 17.20 11.10 -0.21
N ASN A 250 18.44 10.83 -0.63
CA ASN A 250 18.76 10.55 -2.03
C ASN A 250 18.12 9.24 -2.52
N ALA A 251 18.17 8.20 -1.68
CA ALA A 251 17.49 6.94 -1.95
C ALA A 251 15.97 7.11 -2.08
N ILE A 252 15.34 7.88 -1.19
CA ILE A 252 13.91 8.19 -1.27
C ILE A 252 13.58 8.87 -2.60
N TYR A 253 14.30 9.92 -2.97
CA TYR A 253 14.03 10.64 -4.23
C TYR A 253 14.16 9.71 -5.44
N LEU A 254 15.16 8.81 -5.45
CA LEU A 254 15.26 7.83 -6.52
C LEU A 254 14.09 6.84 -6.51
N LEU A 255 13.66 6.34 -5.34
CA LEU A 255 12.51 5.46 -5.23
C LEU A 255 11.20 6.13 -5.69
N GLN A 256 11.02 7.43 -5.47
CA GLN A 256 9.90 8.21 -6.01
C GLN A 256 9.86 8.18 -7.55
N TRP A 257 11.03 8.25 -8.20
CA TRP A 257 11.11 8.04 -9.65
C TRP A 257 10.64 6.65 -10.09
N PHE A 258 10.76 5.65 -9.20
CA PHE A 258 10.31 4.28 -9.47
C PHE A 258 8.85 3.98 -9.09
N GLU A 259 8.17 4.85 -8.32
CA GLU A 259 6.78 4.64 -7.90
C GLU A 259 5.80 4.37 -9.05
N PRO A 260 5.84 5.09 -10.20
CA PRO A 260 4.98 4.77 -11.34
C PRO A 260 5.12 3.30 -11.78
N PHE A 261 6.34 2.77 -11.83
CA PHE A 261 6.58 1.41 -12.29
C PHE A 261 6.04 0.35 -11.31
N PHE A 262 6.16 0.60 -10.01
CA PHE A 262 5.53 -0.24 -9.00
C PHE A 262 3.99 -0.18 -9.12
N ILE A 263 3.40 0.99 -9.35
CA ILE A 263 1.95 1.13 -9.55
C ILE A 263 1.48 0.35 -10.78
N ALA A 264 2.18 0.45 -11.92
CA ALA A 264 1.81 -0.26 -13.15
C ALA A 264 1.89 -1.79 -13.03
N THR A 265 2.66 -2.32 -12.08
CA THR A 265 2.91 -3.76 -11.96
C THR A 265 2.29 -4.39 -10.71
N LEU A 266 2.02 -3.61 -9.67
CA LEU A 266 1.52 -4.10 -8.37
C LEU A 266 0.27 -3.37 -7.88
N GLY A 267 -0.09 -2.23 -8.45
CA GLY A 267 -1.20 -1.42 -7.97
C GLY A 267 -2.56 -2.11 -8.12
N SER A 268 -3.52 -1.68 -7.30
CA SER A 268 -4.88 -2.22 -7.27
C SER A 268 -5.86 -1.28 -7.98
N PRO A 269 -6.35 -1.64 -9.19
CA PRO A 269 -7.29 -0.81 -9.93
C PRO A 269 -8.56 -0.56 -9.12
N ASP A 270 -9.22 0.56 -9.40
CA ASP A 270 -10.60 0.77 -8.98
C ASP A 270 -11.51 -0.09 -9.88
N ILE A 271 -12.36 -0.93 -9.27
CA ILE A 271 -13.33 -1.75 -10.02
C ILE A 271 -14.24 -0.88 -10.90
N MET A 272 -14.51 0.37 -10.49
CA MET A 272 -15.29 1.32 -11.30
C MET A 272 -14.52 1.72 -12.56
N GLY A 273 -13.19 1.77 -12.51
CA GLY A 273 -12.32 2.00 -13.66
C GLY A 273 -12.41 0.85 -14.66
N VAL A 274 -12.31 -0.38 -14.16
CA VAL A 274 -12.43 -1.59 -14.99
C VAL A 274 -13.80 -1.67 -15.65
N ILE A 275 -14.88 -1.40 -14.90
CA ILE A 275 -16.24 -1.37 -15.45
C ILE A 275 -16.37 -0.30 -16.53
N SER A 276 -15.90 0.91 -16.25
CA SER A 276 -16.00 2.03 -17.18
C SER A 276 -15.30 1.73 -18.50
N ASP A 277 -14.08 1.21 -18.44
CA ASP A 277 -13.31 0.85 -19.63
C ASP A 277 -14.00 -0.28 -20.42
N THR A 278 -14.42 -1.34 -19.72
CA THR A 278 -15.11 -2.51 -20.30
C THR A 278 -16.37 -2.12 -21.08
N TYR A 279 -17.16 -1.17 -20.56
CA TYR A 279 -18.42 -0.75 -21.18
C TYR A 279 -18.32 0.58 -21.94
N ASN A 280 -17.11 1.11 -22.11
CA ASN A 280 -16.84 2.40 -22.76
C ASN A 280 -17.72 3.54 -22.24
N LEU A 281 -17.72 3.72 -20.91
CA LEU A 281 -18.47 4.78 -20.23
C LEU A 281 -17.64 6.07 -20.13
N ASP A 282 -18.33 7.20 -19.96
CA ASP A 282 -17.69 8.52 -19.89
C ASP A 282 -16.98 8.74 -18.55
N GLN A 283 -17.51 8.21 -17.45
CA GLN A 283 -16.95 8.34 -16.10
C GLN A 283 -15.58 7.66 -16.00
N LYS A 284 -14.52 8.36 -15.59
CA LYS A 284 -13.17 7.78 -15.51
C LYS A 284 -12.70 7.62 -14.07
N PHE A 285 -12.06 6.48 -13.81
CA PHE A 285 -11.46 6.10 -12.53
C PHE A 285 -10.09 5.49 -12.79
N THR A 286 -9.28 5.37 -11.74
CA THR A 286 -7.90 4.84 -11.82
C THR A 286 -7.88 3.35 -12.18
N LEU A 287 -7.02 2.97 -13.12
CA LEU A 287 -6.68 1.57 -13.43
C LEU A 287 -5.35 1.16 -12.80
N GLY A 288 -4.56 2.10 -12.27
CA GLY A 288 -3.28 1.82 -11.63
C GLY A 288 -3.43 1.48 -10.15
N SER A 289 -3.87 2.45 -9.36
CA SER A 289 -4.07 2.26 -7.93
C SER A 289 -5.12 3.21 -7.41
N MET A 290 -6.17 2.65 -6.81
CA MET A 290 -7.20 3.42 -6.13
C MET A 290 -6.62 4.13 -4.91
N ARG A 291 -5.78 3.45 -4.13
CA ARG A 291 -5.15 4.03 -2.93
C ARG A 291 -4.24 5.20 -3.28
N ASN A 292 -3.38 5.06 -4.29
CA ASN A 292 -2.45 6.14 -4.66
C ASN A 292 -3.14 7.32 -5.37
N ALA A 293 -4.32 7.13 -5.95
CA ALA A 293 -5.08 8.21 -6.58
C ALA A 293 -5.82 9.10 -5.58
N MET A 294 -6.37 8.53 -4.49
CA MET A 294 -7.33 9.25 -3.63
C MET A 294 -7.18 9.01 -2.12
N SER A 295 -6.26 8.16 -1.65
CA SER A 295 -6.11 7.87 -0.23
C SER A 295 -5.80 9.12 0.59
N ARG A 296 -6.33 9.14 1.82
CA ARG A 296 -5.99 10.16 2.80
C ARG A 296 -4.55 10.05 3.28
N TYR A 297 -4.04 8.82 3.42
CA TYR A 297 -2.82 8.55 4.19
C TYR A 297 -1.60 8.20 3.33
N ILE A 298 -1.82 7.88 2.05
CA ILE A 298 -0.78 7.53 1.08
C ILE A 298 -0.81 8.50 -0.10
N GLY A 299 0.37 8.87 -0.60
CA GLY A 299 0.55 9.69 -1.80
C GLY A 299 1.60 9.09 -2.73
N VAL A 300 1.98 9.83 -3.78
CA VAL A 300 3.02 9.46 -4.74
C VAL A 300 3.94 10.68 -4.95
N GLY A 301 5.22 10.51 -4.69
CA GLY A 301 6.24 11.56 -4.69
C GLY A 301 6.11 12.60 -3.58
N THR A 302 5.27 12.38 -2.57
CA THR A 302 4.84 13.40 -1.62
C THR A 302 5.81 13.67 -0.47
N TYR A 303 6.89 12.92 -0.33
CA TYR A 303 8.02 13.26 0.52
C TYR A 303 8.89 14.33 -0.15
N ASN A 304 9.33 15.30 0.63
CA ASN A 304 10.33 16.29 0.24
C ASN A 304 11.34 16.47 1.39
N LYS A 305 12.62 16.63 1.06
CA LYS A 305 13.73 16.82 2.02
C LYS A 305 13.53 17.97 3.01
N ALA A 306 12.72 18.98 2.67
CA ALA A 306 12.42 20.10 3.54
C ALA A 306 11.34 19.77 4.61
N MET A 307 10.66 18.63 4.50
CA MET A 307 9.62 18.24 5.44
C MET A 307 10.21 17.77 6.78
N PRO A 308 9.45 17.87 7.88
CA PRO A 308 9.87 17.32 9.16
C PRO A 308 10.03 15.79 9.08
N LYS A 309 10.86 15.26 9.98
CA LYS A 309 11.10 13.82 10.16
C LYS A 309 10.11 13.21 11.16
N GLY A 310 9.95 11.90 11.14
CA GLY A 310 9.09 11.13 12.04
C GLY A 310 7.82 10.60 11.37
N LYS A 311 6.87 10.11 12.17
CA LYS A 311 5.57 9.60 11.68
C LYS A 311 4.68 10.78 11.27
N ILE A 312 4.54 11.00 9.97
CA ILE A 312 3.62 11.97 9.38
C ILE A 312 2.60 11.22 8.54
N LEU A 313 1.31 11.47 8.80
CA LEU A 313 0.22 10.76 8.13
C LEU A 313 -0.31 11.53 6.92
N THR A 314 -0.41 12.85 7.05
CA THR A 314 -1.01 13.74 6.06
C THR A 314 -0.28 15.08 6.01
N TYR A 315 -0.41 15.76 4.89
CA TYR A 315 0.03 17.13 4.70
C TYR A 315 -1.09 17.95 4.05
N LYS A 316 -1.25 19.22 4.41
CA LYS A 316 -2.27 20.07 3.76
C LYS A 316 -1.87 20.32 2.31
N VAL A 317 -2.81 20.15 1.38
CA VAL A 317 -2.54 20.31 -0.07
C VAL A 317 -1.99 21.70 -0.37
N GLU A 318 -2.58 22.75 0.19
CA GLU A 318 -2.14 24.14 -0.03
C GLU A 318 -0.75 24.44 0.57
N ASP A 319 -0.33 23.71 1.61
CA ASP A 319 1.03 23.83 2.13
C ASP A 319 2.02 23.02 1.30
N PHE A 320 1.60 21.86 0.79
CA PHE A 320 2.41 21.04 -0.13
C PHE A 320 2.67 21.77 -1.44
N ARG A 321 1.67 22.48 -1.98
CA ARG A 321 1.80 23.28 -3.20
C ARG A 321 2.94 24.30 -3.15
N LYS A 322 3.23 24.85 -1.97
CA LYS A 322 4.34 25.81 -1.77
C LYS A 322 5.72 25.18 -1.99
N LEU A 323 5.81 23.85 -1.95
CA LEU A 323 7.03 23.11 -2.25
C LEU A 323 7.16 22.82 -3.74
N LEU A 324 6.05 22.79 -4.49
CA LEU A 324 6.04 22.47 -5.91
C LEU A 324 6.62 23.61 -6.74
N ARG A 325 7.27 23.23 -7.83
CA ARG A 325 7.76 24.16 -8.85
C ARG A 325 6.64 24.73 -9.74
N PHE A 326 5.57 23.97 -9.93
CA PHE A 326 4.48 24.29 -10.85
C PHE A 326 3.27 24.82 -10.09
N GLU A 327 2.58 25.78 -10.69
CA GLU A 327 1.36 26.36 -10.13
C GLU A 327 0.14 25.48 -10.49
N LYS A 328 -0.98 25.67 -9.78
CA LYS A 328 -2.19 24.86 -10.01
C LYS A 328 -2.71 25.02 -11.43
N GLU A 329 -2.65 26.22 -11.98
CA GLU A 329 -3.14 26.58 -13.31
C GLU A 329 -2.34 25.91 -14.44
N ASP A 330 -1.10 25.48 -14.17
CA ASP A 330 -0.28 24.72 -15.12
C ASP A 330 -0.84 23.31 -15.34
N ASN A 331 -1.61 22.78 -14.38
CA ASN A 331 -2.17 21.43 -14.38
C ASN A 331 -1.12 20.33 -14.66
N ILE A 332 0.10 20.52 -14.15
CA ILE A 332 1.21 19.56 -14.31
C ILE A 332 1.21 18.55 -13.18
N TRP A 333 0.96 18.97 -11.94
CA TRP A 333 0.96 18.05 -10.81
C TRP A 333 -0.05 16.92 -11.06
N TRP A 334 0.41 15.67 -10.98
CA TRP A 334 -0.43 14.50 -11.27
C TRP A 334 -1.77 14.54 -10.52
N ARG A 335 -1.79 15.09 -9.29
CA ARG A 335 -3.00 15.20 -8.47
C ARG A 335 -4.03 16.14 -9.08
N ASP A 336 -3.58 17.25 -9.67
CA ASP A 336 -4.44 18.21 -10.36
C ASP A 336 -5.02 17.58 -11.64
N GLN A 337 -4.20 16.81 -12.37
CA GLN A 337 -4.66 16.05 -13.53
C GLN A 337 -5.72 15.01 -13.16
N ILE A 338 -5.58 14.31 -12.03
CA ILE A 338 -6.59 13.39 -11.50
C ILE A 338 -7.90 14.13 -11.19
N GLU A 339 -7.83 15.23 -10.43
CA GLU A 339 -9.00 16.05 -10.04
C GLU A 339 -9.77 16.57 -11.28
N ALA A 340 -9.03 16.97 -12.31
CA ALA A 340 -9.57 17.50 -13.55
C ALA A 340 -10.17 16.43 -14.49
N THR A 341 -9.66 15.19 -14.49
CA THR A 341 -10.00 14.18 -15.52
C THR A 341 -10.73 12.96 -15.01
N MET A 342 -10.74 12.71 -13.70
CA MET A 342 -11.40 11.56 -13.09
C MET A 342 -12.59 11.97 -12.23
N GLU A 343 -13.41 10.99 -11.88
CA GLU A 343 -14.63 11.15 -11.10
C GLU A 343 -14.40 11.13 -9.58
N TYR A 344 -13.24 11.63 -9.14
CA TYR A 344 -12.88 11.71 -7.73
C TYR A 344 -13.07 13.12 -7.15
N GLU A 345 -13.51 13.17 -5.90
CA GLU A 345 -13.52 14.35 -5.04
C GLU A 345 -12.35 14.22 -4.06
N LEU A 346 -11.21 14.82 -4.41
CA LEU A 346 -9.97 14.64 -3.65
C LEU A 346 -9.99 15.45 -2.33
N LEU A 347 -9.40 14.89 -1.28
CA LEU A 347 -9.33 15.50 0.05
C LEU A 347 -8.42 16.74 0.07
N SER A 348 -8.66 17.67 1.00
CA SER A 348 -7.81 18.86 1.23
C SER A 348 -6.46 18.54 1.91
N GLU A 349 -6.28 17.28 2.31
CA GLU A 349 -5.01 16.73 2.77
C GLU A 349 -4.51 15.69 1.75
N VAL A 350 -3.19 15.59 1.60
CA VAL A 350 -2.51 14.56 0.82
C VAL A 350 -1.75 13.63 1.75
N GLY A 351 -1.79 12.33 1.46
CA GLY A 351 -1.00 11.33 2.15
C GLY A 351 0.48 11.37 1.79
N LEU A 352 1.30 10.63 2.54
CA LEU A 352 2.74 10.54 2.30
C LEU A 352 3.16 9.16 1.79
N ASP A 353 4.00 9.16 0.77
CA ASP A 353 4.71 7.99 0.23
C ASP A 353 5.82 7.49 1.17
N PHE A 354 6.54 8.41 1.83
CA PHE A 354 7.61 8.09 2.78
C PHE A 354 7.48 8.83 4.11
N ASN A 355 7.89 8.15 5.19
CA ASN A 355 8.32 8.79 6.42
C ASN A 355 9.82 8.60 6.61
N GLN A 356 10.58 9.69 6.67
CA GLN A 356 11.99 9.63 7.04
C GLN A 356 12.12 9.56 8.56
N GLU A 357 12.94 8.63 9.07
CA GLU A 357 13.17 8.46 10.51
C GLU A 357 11.85 8.30 11.32
N LYS A 358 10.86 7.52 10.81
CA LYS A 358 9.61 7.20 11.54
C LYS A 358 9.88 6.75 12.97
N MET A 359 10.95 5.97 13.16
CA MET A 359 11.50 5.57 14.45
C MET A 359 12.92 6.13 14.64
N TYR A 360 13.36 6.27 15.90
CA TYR A 360 14.68 6.83 16.25
C TYR A 360 15.82 6.13 15.49
N GLN A 361 16.59 6.89 14.70
CA GLN A 361 17.72 6.42 13.89
C GLN A 361 17.37 5.28 12.90
N SER A 362 16.11 5.24 12.44
CA SER A 362 15.70 4.41 11.28
C SER A 362 15.89 5.19 9.98
N GLY A 363 16.13 4.54 8.85
CA GLY A 363 16.29 5.24 7.57
C GLY A 363 14.97 5.86 7.12
N PHE A 364 14.14 5.07 6.44
CA PHE A 364 12.83 5.50 5.97
C PHE A 364 11.82 4.36 6.01
N GLU A 365 10.55 4.73 6.06
CA GLU A 365 9.40 3.87 5.78
C GLU A 365 8.86 4.24 4.39
N PHE A 366 8.67 3.27 3.51
CA PHE A 366 8.04 3.42 2.20
C PHE A 366 6.63 2.81 2.25
N ARG A 367 5.60 3.56 1.85
CA ARG A 367 4.19 3.28 2.16
C ARG A 367 3.26 3.24 0.94
N SER A 368 3.78 3.45 -0.26
CA SER A 368 2.98 3.61 -1.49
C SER A 368 2.47 2.31 -2.11
N PHE A 369 2.74 1.16 -1.49
CA PHE A 369 2.37 -0.14 -2.05
C PHE A 369 0.95 -0.53 -1.65
N ASP A 370 0.10 -0.79 -2.64
CA ASP A 370 -1.05 -1.66 -2.43
C ASP A 370 -0.58 -3.08 -2.05
N GLU A 371 -1.42 -3.85 -1.37
CA GLU A 371 -1.14 -5.25 -1.08
C GLU A 371 -1.05 -6.08 -2.36
N PHE A 372 -0.02 -6.91 -2.42
CA PHE A 372 0.26 -7.85 -3.50
C PHE A 372 0.64 -9.24 -2.93
N PRO A 373 0.71 -10.30 -3.76
CA PRO A 373 1.00 -11.64 -3.29
C PRO A 373 2.34 -11.74 -2.56
N GLU A 374 2.36 -12.41 -1.40
CA GLU A 374 3.58 -12.62 -0.61
C GLU A 374 4.71 -13.32 -1.39
N ALA A 375 4.36 -14.06 -2.46
CA ALA A 375 5.33 -14.68 -3.34
C ALA A 375 6.26 -13.67 -4.01
N TYR A 376 5.81 -12.44 -4.26
CA TYR A 376 6.60 -11.39 -4.91
C TYR A 376 7.44 -10.59 -3.91
N LEU A 377 7.21 -10.73 -2.60
CA LEU A 377 7.80 -9.88 -1.57
C LEU A 377 9.33 -9.86 -1.58
N ASN A 378 9.97 -11.00 -1.85
CA ASN A 378 11.43 -11.06 -1.97
C ASN A 378 11.94 -10.26 -3.17
N ASP A 379 11.31 -10.41 -4.34
CA ASP A 379 11.74 -9.73 -5.56
C ASP A 379 11.44 -8.23 -5.52
N VAL A 380 10.31 -7.83 -4.92
CA VAL A 380 9.97 -6.41 -4.72
C VAL A 380 10.97 -5.73 -3.77
N LEU A 381 11.26 -6.34 -2.61
CA LEU A 381 12.28 -5.82 -1.71
C LEU A 381 13.67 -5.82 -2.36
N PHE A 382 13.98 -6.83 -3.16
CA PHE A 382 15.24 -6.86 -3.89
C PHE A 382 15.33 -5.73 -4.92
N ALA A 383 14.26 -5.44 -5.66
CA ALA A 383 14.18 -4.29 -6.55
C ALA A 383 14.39 -2.97 -5.78
N ILE A 384 13.74 -2.79 -4.62
CA ILE A 384 13.92 -1.61 -3.77
C ILE A 384 15.39 -1.47 -3.33
N ILE A 385 16.00 -2.53 -2.79
CA ILE A 385 17.40 -2.47 -2.33
C ILE A 385 18.37 -2.27 -3.51
N LEU A 386 18.08 -2.82 -4.68
CA LEU A 386 18.87 -2.59 -5.90
C LEU A 386 18.79 -1.13 -6.37
N ILE A 387 17.61 -0.52 -6.30
CA ILE A 387 17.44 0.91 -6.58
C ILE A 387 18.18 1.74 -5.52
N CYS A 388 18.10 1.38 -4.24
CA CYS A 388 18.87 2.04 -3.18
C CYS A 388 20.38 1.92 -3.39
N GLU A 389 20.88 0.77 -3.83
CA GLU A 389 22.28 0.60 -4.20
C GLU A 389 22.68 1.58 -5.30
N HIS A 390 21.88 1.65 -6.37
CA HIS A 390 22.12 2.59 -7.45
C HIS A 390 22.15 4.05 -6.98
N SER A 391 21.30 4.41 -6.01
CA SER A 391 21.28 5.76 -5.43
C SER A 391 22.59 6.14 -4.72
N LEU A 392 23.42 5.17 -4.29
CA LEU A 392 24.75 5.45 -3.73
C LEU A 392 25.75 5.95 -4.80
N HIS A 393 25.43 5.70 -6.07
CA HIS A 393 26.26 6.05 -7.22
C HIS A 393 25.71 7.23 -8.03
N LEU A 394 24.54 7.75 -7.66
CA LEU A 394 23.91 8.92 -8.26
C LEU A 394 23.87 10.06 -7.24
N PRO A 395 24.85 10.98 -7.23
CA PRO A 395 24.78 12.14 -6.36
C PRO A 395 23.62 13.05 -6.79
N ASP A 396 22.90 13.60 -5.81
CA ASP A 396 21.92 14.66 -6.00
C ASP A 396 20.76 14.32 -6.96
N VAL A 397 20.12 13.17 -6.75
CA VAL A 397 18.88 12.80 -7.45
C VAL A 397 17.87 13.93 -7.29
N GLN A 398 17.30 14.39 -8.40
CA GLN A 398 16.33 15.48 -8.42
C GLN A 398 14.96 14.98 -7.97
N TRP A 399 14.18 15.86 -7.35
CA TRP A 399 12.84 15.52 -6.92
C TRP A 399 11.92 15.31 -8.13
N GLY A 400 11.20 14.18 -8.18
CA GLY A 400 10.36 13.83 -9.33
C GLY A 400 9.32 14.91 -9.67
N HIS A 401 8.78 15.59 -8.65
CA HIS A 401 7.79 16.65 -8.86
C HIS A 401 8.28 17.84 -9.68
N ASP A 402 9.60 18.06 -9.78
CA ASP A 402 10.17 19.13 -10.60
C ASP A 402 10.23 18.77 -12.10
N SER A 403 9.96 17.50 -12.45
CA SER A 403 9.90 17.00 -13.82
C SER A 403 8.46 16.88 -14.31
N VAL A 404 8.17 17.52 -15.44
CA VAL A 404 6.90 17.36 -16.16
C VAL A 404 6.71 15.91 -16.59
N VAL A 405 7.79 15.26 -17.02
CA VAL A 405 7.79 13.88 -17.50
C VAL A 405 7.40 12.93 -16.37
N TRP A 406 8.00 13.07 -15.19
CA TRP A 406 7.66 12.22 -14.04
C TRP A 406 6.19 12.40 -13.61
N ASN A 407 5.70 13.64 -13.48
CA ASN A 407 4.30 13.87 -13.11
C ASN A 407 3.33 13.27 -14.15
N ASN A 408 3.64 13.40 -15.44
CA ASN A 408 2.85 12.78 -16.50
C ASN A 408 2.91 11.26 -16.46
N LEU A 409 4.05 10.68 -16.09
CA LEU A 409 4.21 9.24 -15.94
C LEU A 409 3.39 8.71 -14.75
N VAL A 410 3.40 9.40 -13.60
CA VAL A 410 2.53 9.09 -12.45
C VAL A 410 1.07 9.14 -12.88
N PHE A 411 0.64 10.25 -13.51
CA PHE A 411 -0.75 10.40 -13.97
C PHE A 411 -1.16 9.30 -14.96
N LYS A 412 -0.34 9.05 -15.99
CA LYS A 412 -0.57 7.97 -16.97
C LYS A 412 -0.72 6.63 -16.28
N THR A 413 0.12 6.35 -15.29
CA THR A 413 0.13 5.06 -14.63
C THR A 413 -1.06 4.87 -13.71
N LEU A 414 -1.48 5.90 -12.97
CA LEU A 414 -2.75 5.88 -12.25
C LEU A 414 -3.92 5.71 -13.22
N LYS A 415 -3.91 6.41 -14.36
CA LYS A 415 -4.99 6.33 -15.35
C LYS A 415 -5.10 4.96 -16.02
N ASN A 416 -3.99 4.37 -16.44
CA ASN A 416 -4.00 3.23 -17.35
C ASN A 416 -3.49 1.91 -16.71
N GLY A 417 -2.91 1.96 -15.51
CA GLY A 417 -2.35 0.78 -14.84
C GLY A 417 -1.35 0.01 -15.70
N TYR A 418 -1.51 -1.31 -15.77
CA TYR A 418 -0.65 -2.21 -16.54
C TYR A 418 -0.61 -1.91 -18.04
N LEU A 419 -1.64 -1.23 -18.57
CA LEU A 419 -1.69 -0.85 -19.99
C LEU A 419 -0.76 0.31 -20.33
N THR A 420 -0.15 0.95 -19.33
CA THR A 420 0.68 2.15 -19.51
C THR A 420 1.83 1.90 -20.49
N GLU A 421 1.94 2.80 -21.45
CA GLU A 421 3.03 2.84 -22.44
C GLU A 421 3.98 3.99 -22.14
N ILE A 422 5.26 3.74 -22.40
CA ILE A 422 6.34 4.70 -22.23
C ILE A 422 6.83 5.19 -23.59
N ASN A 423 6.77 6.51 -23.79
CA ASN A 423 7.20 7.15 -25.03
C ASN A 423 8.69 7.54 -24.99
N GLU A 424 9.21 8.00 -26.13
CA GLU A 424 10.63 8.36 -26.29
C GLU A 424 11.10 9.43 -25.29
N ALA A 425 10.33 10.50 -25.08
CA ALA A 425 10.71 11.57 -24.15
C ALA A 425 10.71 11.06 -22.69
N GLU A 426 9.74 10.21 -22.33
CA GLU A 426 9.68 9.57 -21.02
C GLU A 426 10.87 8.63 -20.78
N LYS A 427 11.24 7.81 -21.77
CA LYS A 427 12.42 6.95 -21.69
C LYS A 427 13.69 7.76 -21.50
N ASN A 428 13.88 8.80 -22.31
CA ASN A 428 15.10 9.60 -22.30
C ASN A 428 15.30 10.27 -20.93
N GLU A 429 14.26 10.93 -20.39
CA GLU A 429 14.35 11.57 -19.07
C GLU A 429 14.73 10.56 -17.97
N VAL A 430 14.08 9.39 -17.95
CA VAL A 430 14.36 8.37 -16.93
C VAL A 430 15.76 7.79 -17.11
N LEU A 431 16.18 7.46 -18.34
CA LEU A 431 17.52 6.91 -18.59
C LEU A 431 18.64 7.92 -18.31
N ASP A 432 18.39 9.20 -18.60
CA ASP A 432 19.33 10.30 -18.32
C ASP A 432 19.47 10.52 -16.80
N LEU A 433 18.36 10.55 -16.06
CA LEU A 433 18.37 10.61 -14.59
C LEU A 433 19.17 9.45 -14.00
N LEU A 434 18.92 8.23 -14.48
CA LEU A 434 19.56 7.01 -13.98
C LEU A 434 21.02 6.86 -14.45
N GLN A 435 21.45 7.63 -15.46
CA GLN A 435 22.78 7.55 -16.06
C GLN A 435 23.16 6.11 -16.49
N ILE A 436 22.18 5.30 -16.89
CA ILE A 436 22.37 3.88 -17.23
C ILE A 436 23.04 3.72 -18.61
N LEU A 437 22.83 4.69 -19.51
CA LEU A 437 23.44 4.67 -20.83
C LEU A 437 24.78 5.42 -20.82
N ASN A 438 25.89 4.68 -20.86
CA ASN A 438 27.23 5.25 -21.00
C ASN A 438 27.68 5.23 -22.47
N PRO A 439 27.84 6.38 -23.16
CA PRO A 439 28.27 6.43 -24.57
C PRO A 439 29.64 5.82 -24.85
N THR A 440 30.47 5.64 -23.82
CA THR A 440 31.80 5.02 -23.95
C THR A 440 31.79 3.51 -23.76
N ALA A 441 30.67 2.94 -23.29
CA ALA A 441 30.54 1.50 -23.10
C ALA A 441 30.43 0.76 -24.44
N SER A 442 31.09 -0.39 -24.56
CA SER A 442 31.11 -1.18 -25.81
C SER A 442 29.74 -1.70 -26.24
N ASN A 443 28.80 -1.85 -25.30
CA ASN A 443 27.42 -2.28 -25.54
C ASN A 443 26.43 -1.10 -25.68
N TYR A 444 26.88 0.16 -25.70
CA TYR A 444 26.00 1.33 -25.71
C TYR A 444 24.94 1.28 -26.81
N THR A 445 25.34 1.07 -28.06
CA THR A 445 24.43 1.05 -29.20
C THR A 445 23.36 -0.03 -29.05
N THR A 446 23.77 -1.24 -28.65
CA THR A 446 22.84 -2.35 -28.42
C THR A 446 21.85 -2.03 -27.30
N LEU A 447 22.35 -1.58 -26.15
CA LEU A 447 21.52 -1.30 -24.98
C LEU A 447 20.54 -0.16 -25.24
N LYS A 448 20.99 0.90 -25.93
CA LYS A 448 20.13 2.00 -26.35
C LYS A 448 19.00 1.51 -27.26
N SER A 449 19.32 0.74 -28.29
CA SER A 449 18.30 0.19 -29.20
C SER A 449 17.32 -0.77 -28.50
N GLU A 450 17.79 -1.53 -27.51
CA GLU A 450 16.91 -2.37 -26.68
C GLU A 450 15.89 -1.52 -25.89
N PHE A 451 16.31 -0.42 -25.27
CA PHE A 451 15.39 0.50 -24.58
C PHE A 451 14.45 1.24 -25.55
N GLU A 452 14.96 1.66 -26.71
CA GLU A 452 14.15 2.33 -27.75
C GLU A 452 13.01 1.43 -28.24
N ALA A 453 13.24 0.11 -28.36
CA ALA A 453 12.26 -0.85 -28.84
C ALA A 453 11.11 -1.15 -27.85
N ILE A 454 11.30 -0.88 -26.55
CA ILE A 454 10.29 -1.21 -25.53
C ILE A 454 9.09 -0.27 -25.61
N ILE A 455 7.86 -0.78 -25.53
CA ILE A 455 6.64 0.05 -25.57
C ILE A 455 5.97 0.08 -24.19
N LYS A 456 5.84 -1.07 -23.53
CA LYS A 456 5.17 -1.18 -22.23
C LYS A 456 6.04 -0.69 -21.09
N LEU A 457 5.42 0.01 -20.14
CA LEU A 457 6.11 0.54 -18.97
C LEU A 457 6.72 -0.57 -18.10
N GLU A 458 6.04 -1.72 -18.00
CA GLU A 458 6.53 -2.89 -17.25
C GLU A 458 7.83 -3.47 -17.83
N ASP A 459 7.90 -3.61 -19.16
CA ASP A 459 9.07 -4.15 -19.84
C ASP A 459 10.26 -3.21 -19.65
N PHE A 460 10.00 -1.90 -19.68
CA PHE A 460 11.01 -0.88 -19.45
C PHE A 460 11.53 -0.93 -18.01
N PHE A 461 10.62 -1.11 -17.04
CA PHE A 461 10.97 -1.26 -15.64
C PHE A 461 11.88 -2.48 -15.40
N PHE A 462 11.45 -3.67 -15.84
CA PHE A 462 12.23 -4.88 -15.64
C PHE A 462 13.54 -4.86 -16.43
N LYS A 463 13.59 -4.15 -17.57
CA LYS A 463 14.86 -3.91 -18.28
C LYS A 463 15.81 -3.03 -17.46
N ILE A 464 15.32 -1.95 -16.82
CA ILE A 464 16.14 -1.14 -15.91
C ILE A 464 16.67 -2.02 -14.77
N LEU A 465 15.81 -2.78 -14.09
CA LEU A 465 16.21 -3.66 -12.99
C LEU A 465 17.25 -4.69 -13.42
N ALA A 466 17.12 -5.25 -14.63
CA ALA A 466 18.12 -6.17 -15.20
C ALA A 466 19.48 -5.50 -15.37
N VAL A 467 19.52 -4.28 -15.91
CA VAL A 467 20.78 -3.54 -16.12
C VAL A 467 21.41 -3.14 -14.78
N LEU A 468 20.61 -2.67 -13.81
CA LEU A 468 21.10 -2.35 -12.48
C LEU A 468 21.66 -3.60 -11.78
N HIS A 469 20.96 -4.74 -11.89
CA HIS A 469 21.43 -6.00 -11.30
C HIS A 469 22.78 -6.41 -11.90
N ASP A 470 22.90 -6.41 -13.22
CA ASP A 470 24.16 -6.72 -13.89
C ASP A 470 25.30 -5.77 -13.49
N THR A 471 24.98 -4.51 -13.22
CA THR A 471 25.94 -3.49 -12.77
C THR A 471 26.45 -3.76 -11.35
N TYR A 472 25.56 -4.15 -10.43
CA TYR A 472 25.86 -4.19 -9.00
C TYR A 472 26.03 -5.60 -8.40
N LYS A 473 25.67 -6.68 -9.11
CA LYS A 473 25.71 -8.06 -8.58
C LYS A 473 27.08 -8.54 -8.06
N ASP A 474 28.17 -7.90 -8.49
CA ASP A 474 29.54 -8.26 -8.10
C ASP A 474 30.27 -7.17 -7.30
N ASN A 475 29.77 -5.93 -7.30
CA ASN A 475 30.37 -4.81 -6.58
C ASN A 475 29.26 -3.91 -6.03
N ASN A 476 28.91 -4.14 -4.78
CA ASN A 476 27.82 -3.45 -4.10
C ASN A 476 28.07 -3.34 -2.60
N VAL A 477 27.26 -2.52 -1.92
CA VAL A 477 27.26 -2.40 -0.45
C VAL A 477 25.95 -2.93 0.14
N CYS A 478 24.82 -2.54 -0.43
CA CYS A 478 23.50 -2.89 0.07
C CYS A 478 23.14 -4.35 -0.23
N LEU A 479 23.43 -4.88 -1.41
CA LEU A 479 22.97 -6.23 -1.78
C LEU A 479 23.63 -7.30 -0.90
N ASP A 480 24.93 -7.21 -0.70
CA ASP A 480 25.73 -8.12 0.13
C ASP A 480 25.30 -8.08 1.60
N ALA A 481 24.95 -6.90 2.11
CA ALA A 481 24.49 -6.74 3.48
C ALA A 481 23.02 -7.19 3.66
N MET A 482 22.15 -6.91 2.70
CA MET A 482 20.69 -6.88 2.91
C MET A 482 19.94 -8.00 2.21
N CYS A 483 20.45 -8.61 1.13
CA CYS A 483 19.72 -9.67 0.41
C CYS A 483 19.79 -11.03 1.11
N GLY A 484 20.86 -11.29 1.87
CA GLY A 484 21.12 -12.53 2.60
C GLY A 484 21.66 -13.69 1.76
N GLN A 485 21.55 -13.61 0.43
CA GLN A 485 22.16 -14.52 -0.53
C GLN A 485 22.48 -13.78 -1.83
N LYS A 486 23.52 -14.23 -2.55
CA LYS A 486 23.83 -13.69 -3.87
C LYS A 486 22.71 -14.05 -4.85
N THR A 487 22.15 -13.05 -5.51
CA THR A 487 21.09 -13.23 -6.51
C THR A 487 21.73 -13.36 -7.90
N ASN A 488 21.41 -14.44 -8.60
CA ASN A 488 21.94 -14.72 -9.94
C ASN A 488 21.05 -14.16 -11.06
N PHE A 489 19.85 -13.70 -10.71
CA PHE A 489 18.86 -13.18 -11.63
C PHE A 489 18.33 -11.84 -11.12
N PRO A 490 17.95 -10.91 -12.00
CA PRO A 490 17.32 -9.67 -11.60
C PRO A 490 15.92 -9.92 -11.00
N PRO A 491 15.43 -9.01 -10.14
CA PRO A 491 14.11 -9.14 -9.56
C PRO A 491 13.03 -9.04 -10.64
N LYS A 492 12.04 -9.94 -10.58
CA LYS A 492 10.92 -9.98 -11.52
C LYS A 492 9.69 -10.62 -10.88
N TRP A 493 8.50 -10.16 -11.27
CA TRP A 493 7.22 -10.76 -10.91
C TRP A 493 6.24 -10.64 -12.08
N ASP A 494 5.15 -11.40 -12.01
CA ASP A 494 4.04 -11.28 -12.97
C ASP A 494 3.24 -10.01 -12.66
N ASN A 495 2.69 -9.36 -13.69
CA ASN A 495 1.95 -8.11 -13.51
C ASN A 495 0.67 -8.34 -12.70
N PHE A 496 0.72 -7.95 -11.43
CA PHE A 496 -0.39 -8.12 -10.50
C PHE A 496 -1.50 -7.11 -10.75
N ASN A 497 -1.18 -5.89 -11.20
CA ASN A 497 -2.20 -4.93 -11.61
C ASN A 497 -3.08 -5.47 -12.75
N GLN A 498 -2.46 -6.13 -13.74
CA GLN A 498 -3.17 -6.85 -14.80
C GLN A 498 -4.05 -7.96 -14.22
N TYR A 499 -3.49 -8.83 -13.37
CA TYR A 499 -4.24 -9.91 -12.73
C TYR A 499 -5.49 -9.37 -12.00
N GLN A 500 -5.35 -8.29 -11.24
CA GLN A 500 -6.48 -7.68 -10.53
C GLN A 500 -7.55 -7.14 -11.48
N ALA A 501 -7.17 -6.47 -12.56
CA ALA A 501 -8.10 -6.00 -13.58
C ALA A 501 -8.86 -7.17 -14.24
N GLU A 502 -8.17 -8.28 -14.53
CA GLU A 502 -8.77 -9.49 -15.07
C GLU A 502 -9.75 -10.14 -14.09
N GLN A 503 -9.42 -10.19 -12.79
CA GLN A 503 -10.31 -10.67 -11.75
C GLN A 503 -11.57 -9.81 -11.59
N HIS A 504 -11.43 -8.48 -11.67
CA HIS A 504 -12.58 -7.57 -11.70
C HIS A 504 -13.46 -7.79 -12.92
N LEU A 505 -12.86 -7.97 -14.10
CA LEU A 505 -13.60 -8.27 -15.34
C LEU A 505 -14.39 -9.58 -15.22
N GLN A 506 -13.79 -10.63 -14.65
CA GLN A 506 -14.48 -11.90 -14.38
C GLN A 506 -15.68 -11.68 -13.46
N LYS A 507 -15.55 -10.89 -12.39
CA LYS A 507 -16.64 -10.60 -11.46
C LYS A 507 -17.83 -9.89 -12.07
N ILE A 508 -17.59 -8.94 -12.98
CA ILE A 508 -18.68 -8.16 -13.60
C ILE A 508 -19.34 -8.89 -14.77
N THR A 509 -18.69 -9.93 -15.31
CA THR A 509 -19.21 -10.73 -16.43
C THR A 509 -19.79 -12.08 -16.02
N ALA A 510 -19.33 -12.67 -14.92
CA ALA A 510 -19.83 -13.94 -14.39
C ALA A 510 -21.14 -13.73 -13.61
N PHE A 511 -22.19 -14.46 -14.00
CA PHE A 511 -23.45 -14.51 -13.28
C PHE A 511 -23.69 -15.92 -12.75
N CYS A 512 -24.19 -16.02 -11.53
CA CYS A 512 -24.59 -17.31 -10.96
C CYS A 512 -25.98 -17.70 -11.49
N GLU A 513 -26.12 -18.93 -11.98
CA GLU A 513 -27.43 -19.54 -12.20
C GLU A 513 -28.05 -19.91 -10.84
N ASN A 514 -29.36 -19.71 -10.70
CA ASN A 514 -30.11 -19.99 -9.47
C ASN A 514 -30.20 -21.47 -9.15
#